data_AF-A0A7S0A449-F1
#
_entry.id   AF-A0A7S0A449-F1
#
_cell.length_a   1.000
_cell.length_b   1.000
_cell.length_c   1.000
_cell.angle_alpha   90.00
_cell.angle_beta   90.00
_cell.angle_gamma   90.00
#
_symmetry.space_group_name_H-M   'P 1'
#
loop_
_entity.id
_entity.type
_entity.pdbx_description
1 polymer ?
#
loop_
_entity_poly.entity_id
_entity_poly.type
_entity_poly.pdbx_seq_one_letter_code
_entity_poly.pdbx_strand_id
1 'polypeptide(L)'
;APYERHRVCISAHGGVLKTHIGDRETVSLRQLLANQGELTVFLKMDIEGSEWAALEQLLASPEDCAKLRTLDMEVHFPNGGLGAERPSDYEQMKLYIIRNVEMMEKLAEVFLVTGTTLGVKLKQQKL
;
A
#
# COMPACT_ATOMS: atom_id res chain seq x y z
N ALA A 1 21.00 -17.01 -3.38
CA ALA A 1 20.47 -16.89 -4.76
C ALA A 1 20.04 -15.44 -4.99
N PRO A 2 20.06 -14.92 -6.23
CA PRO A 2 19.49 -13.60 -6.52
C PRO A 2 17.98 -13.60 -6.24
N TYR A 3 17.42 -12.43 -5.89
CA TYR A 3 15.97 -12.25 -5.73
C TYR A 3 15.25 -12.36 -7.08
N GLU A 4 14.09 -13.02 -7.09
CA GLU A 4 13.17 -12.97 -8.23
C GLU A 4 12.27 -11.74 -8.11
N ARG A 5 12.09 -11.02 -9.23
CA ARG A 5 11.32 -9.78 -9.25
C ARG A 5 9.93 -10.03 -9.84
N HIS A 6 8.89 -9.76 -9.04
CA HIS A 6 7.50 -9.78 -9.49
C HIS A 6 6.95 -8.34 -9.53
N ARG A 7 6.45 -7.91 -10.69
CA ARG A 7 5.77 -6.61 -10.85
C ARG A 7 4.31 -6.86 -11.20
N VAL A 8 3.46 -6.75 -10.19
CA VAL A 8 2.03 -7.06 -10.28
C VAL A 8 1.22 -5.92 -9.66
N CYS A 9 -0.05 -5.82 -10.04
CA CYS A 9 -0.99 -4.94 -9.36
C CYS A 9 -1.63 -5.70 -8.20
N ILE A 10 -1.73 -5.05 -7.06
CA ILE A 10 -2.30 -5.67 -5.87
C ILE A 10 -3.72 -5.16 -5.66
N SER A 11 -4.60 -6.06 -5.25
CA SER A 11 -5.90 -5.72 -4.70
C SER A 11 -6.20 -6.63 -3.52
N ALA A 12 -7.25 -6.29 -2.75
CA ALA A 12 -7.67 -7.07 -1.59
C ALA A 12 -7.96 -8.55 -1.90
N HIS A 13 -8.33 -8.89 -3.13
CA HIS A 13 -8.77 -10.25 -3.48
C HIS A 13 -8.14 -10.81 -4.76
N GLY A 14 -7.39 -10.00 -5.52
CA GLY A 14 -6.98 -10.34 -6.88
C GLY A 14 -8.15 -10.31 -7.86
N GLY A 15 -7.90 -10.74 -9.10
CA GLY A 15 -8.89 -10.75 -10.18
C GLY A 15 -8.69 -9.63 -11.19
N VAL A 16 -9.76 -9.19 -11.85
CA VAL A 16 -9.70 -8.15 -12.90
C VAL A 16 -10.34 -6.87 -12.39
N LEU A 17 -9.52 -5.81 -12.27
CA LEU A 17 -9.98 -4.46 -11.96
C LEU A 17 -10.30 -3.73 -13.26
N LYS A 18 -11.55 -3.29 -13.43
CA LYS A 18 -11.93 -2.43 -14.55
C LYS A 18 -11.46 -1.02 -14.30
N THR A 19 -10.67 -0.46 -15.22
CA THR A 19 -10.16 0.91 -15.12
C THR A 19 -10.55 1.73 -16.35
N HIS A 20 -10.40 3.04 -16.27
CA HIS A 20 -10.64 3.97 -17.40
C HIS A 20 -9.70 3.75 -18.60
N ILE A 21 -8.61 2.98 -18.43
CA ILE A 21 -7.67 2.58 -19.50
C ILE A 21 -7.78 1.10 -19.88
N GLY A 22 -8.78 0.37 -19.36
CA GLY A 22 -9.03 -1.03 -19.65
C GLY A 22 -9.00 -1.94 -18.43
N ASP A 23 -9.12 -3.24 -18.69
CA ASP A 23 -9.10 -4.29 -17.67
C ASP A 23 -7.66 -4.53 -17.19
N ARG A 24 -7.48 -4.60 -15.87
CA ARG A 24 -6.17 -4.78 -15.24
C ARG A 24 -6.20 -5.99 -14.32
N GLU A 25 -5.36 -6.96 -14.62
CA GLU A 25 -5.18 -8.11 -13.73
C GLU A 25 -4.50 -7.68 -12.42
N THR A 26 -5.03 -8.20 -11.32
CA THR A 26 -4.56 -7.95 -9.96
C THR A 26 -4.42 -9.28 -9.22
N VAL A 27 -3.53 -9.32 -8.24
CA VAL A 27 -3.27 -10.48 -7.39
C VAL A 27 -3.35 -10.01 -5.93
N SER A 28 -3.83 -10.85 -5.02
CA SER A 28 -3.78 -10.49 -3.60
C SER A 28 -2.37 -10.66 -3.05
N LEU A 29 -1.99 -9.83 -2.07
CA LEU A 29 -0.67 -9.96 -1.44
C LEU A 29 -0.51 -11.35 -0.80
N ARG A 30 -1.58 -11.89 -0.21
CA ARG A 30 -1.61 -13.25 0.35
C ARG A 30 -1.26 -14.33 -0.67
N GLN A 31 -1.75 -14.23 -1.91
CA GLN A 31 -1.41 -15.18 -2.98
C GLN A 31 0.10 -15.15 -3.30
N LEU A 32 0.70 -13.96 -3.32
CA LEU A 32 2.15 -13.81 -3.58
C LEU A 32 3.00 -14.35 -2.42
N LEU A 33 2.49 -14.27 -1.20
CA LEU A 33 3.19 -14.69 0.02
C LEU A 33 2.96 -16.17 0.38
N ALA A 34 1.99 -16.86 -0.22
CA ALA A 34 1.54 -18.19 0.22
C ALA A 34 2.66 -19.25 0.34
N ASN A 35 3.68 -19.18 -0.53
CA ASN A 35 4.78 -20.15 -0.58
C ASN A 35 6.14 -19.55 -0.15
N GLN A 36 6.13 -18.39 0.48
CA GLN A 36 7.34 -17.71 0.92
C GLN A 36 7.70 -18.12 2.35
N GLY A 37 8.99 -18.27 2.62
CA GLY A 37 9.51 -18.51 3.97
C GLY A 37 9.60 -17.23 4.78
N GLU A 38 9.83 -17.36 6.09
CA GLU A 38 10.07 -16.22 6.97
C GLU A 38 11.25 -15.36 6.51
N LEU A 39 11.08 -14.04 6.54
CA LEU A 39 12.12 -13.07 6.20
C LEU A 39 12.78 -13.30 4.83
N THR A 40 12.03 -13.83 3.86
CA THR A 40 12.51 -14.08 2.50
C THR A 40 12.07 -13.01 1.50
N VAL A 41 11.08 -12.18 1.84
CA VAL A 41 10.45 -11.23 0.92
C VAL A 41 10.92 -9.80 1.15
N PHE A 42 11.34 -9.15 0.07
CA PHE A 42 11.46 -7.69 -0.03
C PHE A 42 10.23 -7.17 -0.78
N LEU A 43 9.36 -6.43 -0.09
CA LEU A 43 8.16 -5.86 -0.68
C LEU A 43 8.36 -4.36 -0.90
N LYS A 44 8.19 -3.91 -2.14
CA LYS A 44 8.04 -2.50 -2.46
C LYS A 44 6.58 -2.23 -2.85
N MET A 45 5.94 -1.28 -2.19
CA MET A 45 4.54 -0.92 -2.46
C MET A 45 4.38 0.58 -2.63
N ASP A 46 3.64 0.95 -3.67
CA ASP A 46 3.16 2.32 -3.87
C ASP A 46 1.72 2.36 -3.36
N ILE A 47 1.46 3.13 -2.31
CA ILE A 47 0.19 3.13 -1.59
C ILE A 47 -0.65 4.31 -2.08
N GLU A 48 -1.63 3.99 -2.93
CA GLU A 48 -2.54 4.97 -3.50
C GLU A 48 -3.96 4.40 -3.62
N GLY A 49 -4.71 4.48 -2.53
CA GLY A 49 -6.14 4.11 -2.54
C GLY A 49 -6.38 2.65 -2.21
N SER A 50 -6.42 1.76 -3.20
CA SER A 50 -6.86 0.37 -2.97
C SER A 50 -5.83 -0.47 -2.21
N GLU A 51 -4.56 -0.08 -2.25
CA GLU A 51 -3.45 -0.72 -1.57
C GLU A 51 -3.53 -0.58 -0.04
N TRP A 52 -4.26 0.43 0.47
CA TRP A 52 -4.55 0.54 1.90
C TRP A 52 -5.28 -0.70 2.44
N ALA A 53 -6.19 -1.27 1.66
CA ALA A 53 -6.89 -2.50 2.05
C ALA A 53 -5.96 -3.72 2.04
N ALA A 54 -4.96 -3.75 1.14
CA ALA A 54 -3.96 -4.82 1.12
C ALA A 54 -3.03 -4.75 2.35
N LEU A 55 -2.65 -3.55 2.79
CA LEU A 55 -1.91 -3.34 4.04
C LEU A 55 -2.71 -3.77 5.27
N GLU A 56 -4.00 -3.44 5.31
CA GLU A 56 -4.88 -3.84 6.40
C GLU A 56 -4.98 -5.36 6.53
N GLN A 57 -5.11 -6.06 5.39
CA GLN A 57 -5.08 -7.52 5.35
C GLN A 57 -3.73 -8.11 5.76
N LEU A 58 -2.62 -7.47 5.35
CA LEU A 58 -1.28 -7.88 5.75
C LEU A 58 -1.14 -7.82 7.28
N LEU A 59 -1.49 -6.69 7.89
CA LEU A 59 -1.42 -6.49 9.33
C LEU A 59 -2.35 -7.42 10.12
N ALA A 60 -3.48 -7.82 9.54
CA ALA A 60 -4.37 -8.82 10.11
C ALA A 60 -3.80 -10.26 10.05
N SER A 61 -2.67 -10.48 9.38
CA SER A 61 -2.03 -11.78 9.17
C SER A 61 -0.59 -11.79 9.70
N PRO A 62 -0.37 -12.12 10.99
CA PRO A 62 0.98 -12.22 11.55
C PRO A 62 1.89 -13.19 10.78
N GLU A 63 1.31 -14.27 10.23
CA GLU A 63 2.01 -15.23 9.39
C GLU A 63 2.55 -14.57 8.11
N ASP A 64 1.74 -13.75 7.45
CA ASP A 64 2.18 -13.07 6.23
C ASP A 64 3.20 -11.98 6.56
N CYS A 65 3.03 -11.23 7.65
CA CYS A 65 4.02 -10.28 8.15
C CYS A 65 5.39 -10.92 8.39
N ALA A 66 5.45 -12.12 8.98
CA ALA A 66 6.69 -12.84 9.27
C ALA A 66 7.51 -13.19 8.00
N LYS A 67 6.86 -13.24 6.82
CA LYS A 67 7.53 -13.52 5.54
C LYS A 67 8.30 -12.32 5.02
N LEU A 68 7.92 -11.10 5.42
CA LEU A 68 8.58 -9.87 5.00
C LEU A 68 9.87 -9.63 5.79
N ARG A 69 10.99 -9.61 5.08
CA ARG A 69 12.24 -9.09 5.61
C ARG A 69 12.26 -7.57 5.63
N THR A 70 11.70 -6.96 4.59
CA THR A 70 11.73 -5.51 4.40
C THR A 70 10.50 -5.07 3.63
N LEU A 71 9.91 -3.98 4.10
CA LEU A 71 8.79 -3.30 3.50
C LEU A 71 9.23 -1.87 3.16
N ASP A 72 9.32 -1.58 1.86
CA ASP A 72 9.62 -0.25 1.31
C ASP A 72 8.34 0.34 0.73
N MET A 73 7.94 1.52 1.22
CA MET A 73 6.64 2.10 0.92
C MET A 73 6.79 3.54 0.43
N GLU A 74 6.10 3.85 -0.67
CA GLU A 74 5.78 5.22 -1.07
C GLU A 74 4.30 5.47 -0.76
N VAL A 75 3.98 6.44 0.09
CA VAL A 75 2.61 6.67 0.57
C VAL A 75 2.08 7.99 0.04
N HIS A 76 0.99 7.93 -0.74
CA HIS A 76 0.31 9.11 -1.25
C HIS A 76 -0.91 9.43 -0.39
N PHE A 77 -0.77 10.41 0.49
CA PHE A 77 -1.91 11.05 1.15
C PHE A 77 -2.76 11.81 0.13
N PRO A 78 -4.08 11.90 0.35
CA PRO A 78 -5.05 12.03 -0.73
C PRO A 78 -4.79 13.25 -1.61
N ASN A 79 -4.42 12.97 -2.85
CA ASN A 79 -4.47 13.87 -4.00
C ASN A 79 -5.27 13.25 -5.16
N GLY A 80 -6.20 12.34 -4.84
CA GLY A 80 -7.05 11.59 -5.78
C GLY A 80 -6.34 10.64 -6.70
N GLY A 81 -5.83 9.58 -6.10
CA GLY A 81 -5.42 8.41 -6.84
C GLY A 81 -6.54 7.68 -7.52
N LEU A 82 -6.13 6.78 -8.42
CA LEU A 82 -7.03 5.96 -9.20
C LEU A 82 -7.73 4.94 -8.30
N GLY A 83 -9.01 5.16 -8.00
CA GLY A 83 -9.90 4.12 -7.47
C GLY A 83 -10.27 4.20 -5.99
N ALA A 84 -9.77 5.18 -5.22
CA ALA A 84 -10.35 5.49 -3.91
C ALA A 84 -11.41 6.59 -4.03
N GLU A 85 -12.49 6.46 -3.26
CA GLU A 85 -13.42 7.56 -3.02
C GLU A 85 -12.61 8.74 -2.49
N ARG A 86 -12.41 9.76 -3.33
CA ARG A 86 -11.83 11.03 -2.88
C ARG A 86 -12.76 11.54 -1.78
N PRO A 87 -12.24 11.86 -0.58
CA PRO A 87 -13.07 12.48 0.43
C PRO A 87 -13.72 13.72 -0.15
N SER A 88 -15.05 13.80 -0.10
CA SER A 88 -15.80 14.87 -0.77
C SER A 88 -15.79 16.18 0.00
N ASP A 89 -15.45 16.12 1.28
CA ASP A 89 -15.41 17.25 2.20
C ASP A 89 -14.24 17.12 3.21
N TYR A 90 -14.09 18.16 4.02
CA TYR A 90 -13.02 18.26 5.01
C TYR A 90 -13.13 17.21 6.13
N GLU A 91 -14.34 16.87 6.58
CA GLU A 91 -14.49 15.91 7.68
C GLU A 91 -14.17 14.49 7.21
N GLN A 92 -14.60 14.11 6.01
CA GLN A 92 -14.19 12.85 5.38
C GLN A 92 -12.68 12.81 5.15
N MET A 93 -12.09 13.94 4.73
CA MET A 93 -10.64 14.05 4.50
C MET A 93 -9.87 13.82 5.80
N LYS A 94 -10.33 14.44 6.89
CA LYS A 94 -9.75 14.28 8.21
C LYS A 94 -9.85 12.83 8.70
N LEU A 95 -11.02 12.20 8.58
CA LEU A 95 -11.20 10.79 8.95
C LEU A 95 -10.31 9.86 8.12
N TYR A 96 -10.18 10.13 6.82
CA TYR A 96 -9.30 9.38 5.92
C TYR A 96 -7.83 9.48 6.37
N ILE A 97 -7.35 10.69 6.68
CA ILE A 97 -5.99 10.90 7.17
C ILE A 97 -5.78 10.19 8.52
N ILE A 98 -6.73 10.30 9.46
CA ILE A 98 -6.66 9.64 10.76
C ILE A 98 -6.51 8.12 10.58
N ARG A 99 -7.40 7.49 9.80
CA ARG A 99 -7.32 6.05 9.50
C ARG A 99 -5.95 5.65 8.95
N ASN A 100 -5.42 6.44 8.02
CA ASN A 100 -4.14 6.13 7.39
C ASN A 100 -2.97 6.29 8.38
N VAL A 101 -3.01 7.30 9.25
CA VAL A 101 -2.01 7.47 10.32
C VAL A 101 -2.05 6.28 11.29
N GLU A 102 -3.24 5.88 11.74
CA GLU A 102 -3.40 4.69 12.60
C GLU A 102 -2.85 3.42 11.93
N MET A 103 -3.00 3.29 10.62
CA MET A 103 -2.42 2.17 9.86
C MET A 103 -0.88 2.21 9.88
N MET A 104 -0.29 3.39 9.71
CA MET A 104 1.16 3.58 9.78
C MET A 104 1.70 3.29 11.19
N GLU A 105 0.96 3.65 12.23
CA GLU A 105 1.32 3.34 13.62
C GLU A 105 1.31 1.83 13.87
N LYS A 106 0.28 1.11 13.40
CA LYS A 106 0.23 -0.36 13.46
C LYS A 106 1.38 -1.02 12.69
N LEU A 107 1.76 -0.47 11.53
CA LEU A 107 2.94 -0.94 10.81
C LEU A 107 4.21 -0.76 11.64
N ALA A 108 4.34 0.33 12.39
CA ALA A 108 5.50 0.58 13.25
C ALA A 108 5.57 -0.35 14.48
N GLU A 109 4.44 -0.96 14.89
CA GLU A 109 4.43 -2.01 15.92
C GLU A 109 5.01 -3.34 15.41
N VAL A 110 4.91 -3.60 14.10
CA VAL A 110 5.35 -4.84 13.45
C VAL A 110 6.75 -4.70 12.83
N PHE A 111 7.05 -3.54 12.27
CA PHE A 111 8.28 -3.27 11.52
C PHE A 111 9.09 -2.14 12.15
N LEU A 112 10.39 -2.35 12.29
CA LEU A 112 11.32 -1.29 12.64
C LEU A 112 11.44 -0.28 11.50
N VAL A 113 11.11 0.98 11.78
CA VAL A 113 11.27 2.08 10.83
C VAL A 113 12.74 2.52 10.80
N THR A 114 13.40 2.37 9.65
CA THR A 114 14.84 2.66 9.50
C THR A 114 15.14 3.97 8.76
N GLY A 115 14.13 4.58 8.13
CA GLY A 115 14.26 5.86 7.44
C GLY A 115 12.95 6.32 6.83
N THR A 116 12.83 7.62 6.59
CA THR A 116 11.69 8.21 5.89
C THR A 116 12.13 9.47 5.13
N THR A 117 11.39 9.80 4.08
CA THR A 117 11.52 11.08 3.37
C THR A 117 10.13 11.66 3.19
N LEU A 118 9.98 12.96 3.41
CA LEU A 118 8.72 13.66 3.20
C LEU A 118 8.86 14.63 2.02
N GLY A 119 8.05 14.40 0.99
CA GLY A 119 7.97 15.28 -0.18
C GLY A 119 6.68 16.09 -0.17
N VAL A 120 6.78 17.41 -0.38
CA VAL A 120 5.61 18.28 -0.57
C VAL A 120 5.54 18.71 -2.03
N LYS A 121 4.49 18.31 -2.75
CA LYS A 121 4.20 18.82 -4.09
C LYS A 121 3.46 20.16 -3.98
N LEU A 122 4.20 21.26 -3.88
CA LEU A 122 3.62 22.60 -4.02
C LEU A 122 3.27 22.84 -5.49
N LYS A 123 1.99 23.02 -5.82
CA LYS A 123 1.61 23.53 -7.14
C LYS A 123 2.17 24.95 -7.26
N GLN A 124 3.07 25.18 -8.22
CA GLN A 124 3.43 26.54 -8.60
C GLN A 124 2.16 27.24 -9.08
N GLN A 125 1.70 28.25 -8.35
CA GLN A 125 0.71 29.18 -8.88
C GLN A 125 1.40 29.92 -10.03
N LYS A 126 0.95 29.67 -11.27
CA LYS A 126 1.26 30.57 -12.37
C LYS A 126 0.60 31.91 -12.04
N LEU A 127 1.41 32.91 -11.70
CA LEU A 127 1.03 34.31 -11.64
C LEU A 127 0.63 34.81 -13.03
#